data_AF-A0A2A6NQ43-F1
#
_entry.id   AF-A0A2A6NQ43-F1
#
_cell.length_a   1.000
_cell.length_b   1.000
_cell.length_c   1.000
_cell.angle_alpha   90.00
_cell.angle_beta   90.00
_cell.angle_gamma   90.00
#
_symmetry.space_group_name_H-M   'P 1'
#
loop_
_entity.id
_entity.type
_entity.pdbx_description
1 polymer ?
#
loop_
_entity_poly.entity_id
_entity_poly.type
_entity_poly.pdbx_seq_one_letter_code
_entity_poly.pdbx_strand_id
1 'polypeptide(L)'
;MSLPPDIFAGLKRVVGDWPELGANSLPEHERRAGNDVQQTLRALSSYASDFGAAVRLFDESFNEYARATITNTTSDGLARMHIAARDGAVTIWNFAKALESTARPIFTECPTLAQYVDRKQLKAANKLLRQLFPDFAEIRHSVGHAQELREEATKHQVDGTVGEMFPTLHAHPLATVQTKILIRNSLHGRTFRNTFEGRLRTYEVSSDSVAGLNRIKDAAYAAFANCPSVHQA
;
A
#
# COMPACT_ATOMS: atom_id res chain seq x y z
N MET A 1 29.07 -2.90 24.51
CA MET A 1 27.82 -3.27 25.23
C MET A 1 27.21 -4.42 24.44
N SER A 2 27.41 -5.67 24.89
CA SER A 2 26.97 -6.85 24.15
C SER A 2 25.50 -7.14 24.47
N LEU A 3 24.67 -7.28 23.44
CA LEU A 3 23.27 -7.66 23.60
C LEU A 3 23.18 -9.10 24.15
N PRO A 4 22.26 -9.38 25.08
CA PRO A 4 22.10 -10.71 25.65
C PRO A 4 21.69 -11.73 24.56
N PRO A 5 22.26 -12.94 24.58
CA PRO A 5 22.05 -13.97 23.54
C PRO A 5 20.60 -14.46 23.40
N ASP A 6 19.72 -14.14 24.34
CA ASP A 6 18.34 -14.64 24.42
C ASP A 6 17.25 -13.73 23.82
N ILE A 7 17.59 -12.59 23.21
CA ILE A 7 16.58 -11.69 22.62
C ILE A 7 15.75 -12.36 21.51
N PHE A 8 16.28 -13.40 20.87
CA PHE A 8 15.60 -14.11 19.77
C PHE A 8 14.89 -15.40 20.19
N ALA A 9 15.05 -15.86 21.44
CA ALA A 9 14.50 -17.15 21.89
C ALA A 9 12.95 -17.18 21.97
N GLY A 10 12.29 -16.03 21.88
CA GLY A 10 10.83 -15.91 21.86
C GLY A 10 10.22 -15.55 20.50
N LEU A 11 11.04 -15.31 19.47
CA LEU A 11 10.55 -15.08 18.11
C LEU A 11 10.17 -16.44 17.50
N LYS A 12 9.00 -16.97 17.90
CA LYS A 12 8.26 -17.86 17.01
C LYS A 12 8.16 -17.10 15.69
N ARG A 13 8.84 -17.60 14.64
CA ARG A 13 8.52 -17.16 13.28
C ARG A 13 7.01 -17.25 13.21
N VAL A 14 6.35 -16.11 13.02
CA VAL A 14 5.00 -16.09 12.50
C VAL A 14 5.17 -16.65 11.10
N VAL A 15 5.21 -17.98 11.00
CA VAL A 15 5.05 -18.70 9.74
C VAL A 15 3.66 -18.29 9.33
N GLY A 16 3.59 -17.32 8.40
CA GLY A 16 2.33 -16.72 8.03
C GLY A 16 1.43 -17.81 7.47
N ASP A 17 0.14 -17.71 7.77
CA ASP A 17 -0.91 -18.57 7.25
C ASP A 17 -1.13 -18.29 5.75
N TRP A 18 -0.07 -18.42 4.93
CA TRP A 18 -0.19 -18.43 3.48
C TRP A 18 -0.24 -19.88 3.00
N PRO A 19 -1.04 -20.18 1.96
CA PRO A 19 -1.06 -21.51 1.36
C PRO A 19 0.31 -21.82 0.75
N GLU A 20 0.94 -22.90 1.20
CA GLU A 20 2.12 -23.44 0.53
C GLU A 20 1.68 -24.28 -0.65
N LEU A 21 1.81 -23.73 -1.85
CA LEU A 21 1.54 -24.43 -3.09
C LEU A 21 2.61 -25.49 -3.28
N GLY A 22 2.22 -26.74 -3.49
CA GLY A 22 3.12 -27.84 -3.84
C GLY A 22 3.77 -27.65 -5.21
N ALA A 23 4.69 -26.70 -5.37
CA ALA A 23 5.32 -26.45 -6.68
C ALA A 23 6.05 -27.70 -7.21
N ASN A 24 6.60 -28.53 -6.32
CA ASN A 24 7.25 -29.78 -6.71
C ASN A 24 6.27 -30.85 -7.22
N SER A 25 4.99 -30.78 -6.83
CA SER A 25 3.95 -31.68 -7.34
C SER A 25 3.35 -31.21 -8.68
N LEU A 26 3.74 -30.04 -9.18
CA LEU A 26 3.33 -29.57 -10.50
C LEU A 26 4.17 -30.23 -11.61
N PRO A 27 3.59 -30.40 -12.82
CA PRO A 27 4.34 -30.78 -14.01
C PRO A 27 5.54 -29.85 -14.22
N GLU A 28 6.66 -30.38 -14.70
CA GLU A 28 7.93 -29.63 -14.81
C GLU A 28 7.78 -28.28 -15.55
N HIS A 29 7.00 -28.26 -16.64
CA HIS A 29 6.75 -27.05 -17.44
C HIS A 29 5.89 -26.00 -16.72
N GLU A 30 5.13 -26.37 -15.67
CA GLU A 30 4.30 -25.46 -14.88
C GLU A 30 5.01 -24.94 -13.61
N ARG A 31 6.11 -25.59 -13.17
CA ARG A 31 6.76 -25.30 -11.88
C ARG A 31 7.20 -23.85 -11.73
N ARG A 32 7.68 -23.23 -12.81
CA ARG A 32 8.07 -21.82 -12.81
C ARG A 32 6.87 -20.92 -12.48
N ALA A 33 5.76 -21.08 -13.20
CA ALA A 33 4.54 -20.31 -12.95
C ALA A 33 3.99 -20.54 -11.54
N GLY A 34 4.00 -21.80 -11.06
CA GLY A 34 3.64 -22.12 -9.67
C GLY A 34 4.52 -21.42 -8.63
N ASN A 35 5.84 -21.39 -8.85
CA ASN A 35 6.78 -20.66 -7.98
C ASN A 35 6.55 -19.15 -8.00
N ASP A 36 6.28 -18.56 -9.17
CA ASP A 36 6.00 -17.13 -9.31
C ASP A 36 4.71 -16.75 -8.56
N VAL A 37 3.69 -17.61 -8.59
CA VAL A 37 2.46 -17.45 -7.79
C VAL A 37 2.76 -17.54 -6.29
N GLN A 38 3.56 -18.51 -5.86
CA GLN A 38 3.96 -18.62 -4.45
C GLN A 38 4.70 -17.37 -3.96
N GLN A 39 5.62 -16.84 -4.78
CA GLN A 39 6.38 -15.63 -4.45
C GLN A 39 5.48 -14.41 -4.36
N THR A 40 4.54 -14.24 -5.30
CA THR A 40 3.59 -13.11 -5.28
C THR A 40 2.64 -13.18 -4.08
N LEU A 41 2.15 -14.38 -3.70
CA LEU A 41 1.34 -14.56 -2.48
C LEU A 41 2.11 -14.19 -1.21
N ARG A 42 3.39 -14.58 -1.09
CA ARG A 42 4.26 -14.17 0.02
C ARG A 42 4.48 -12.65 0.03
N ALA A 43 4.69 -12.06 -1.14
CA ALA A 43 4.88 -10.62 -1.27
C ALA A 43 3.69 -9.80 -0.75
N LEU A 44 2.44 -10.29 -0.91
CA LEU A 44 1.25 -9.62 -0.34
C LEU A 44 1.36 -9.46 1.19
N SER A 45 1.81 -10.49 1.90
CA SER A 45 2.00 -10.41 3.35
C SER A 45 3.12 -9.43 3.72
N SER A 46 4.24 -9.47 2.99
CA SER A 46 5.35 -8.53 3.21
C SER A 46 4.88 -7.09 3.01
N TYR A 47 4.22 -6.77 1.90
CA TYR A 47 3.74 -5.41 1.64
C TYR A 47 2.69 -4.93 2.64
N ALA A 48 1.79 -5.80 3.12
CA ALA A 48 0.87 -5.43 4.20
C ALA A 48 1.61 -5.11 5.51
N SER A 49 2.65 -5.88 5.83
CA SER A 49 3.53 -5.63 6.99
C SER A 49 4.34 -4.34 6.83
N ASP A 50 4.90 -4.09 5.66
CA ASP A 50 5.69 -2.90 5.33
C ASP A 50 4.83 -1.65 5.44
N PHE A 51 3.59 -1.68 4.93
CA PHE A 51 2.64 -0.59 5.12
C PHE A 51 2.33 -0.35 6.60
N GLY A 52 2.20 -1.43 7.39
CA GLY A 52 2.07 -1.33 8.84
C GLY A 52 3.29 -0.69 9.51
N ALA A 53 4.50 -0.93 9.00
CA ALA A 53 5.71 -0.26 9.47
C ALA A 53 5.72 1.22 9.10
N ALA A 54 5.28 1.59 7.90
CA ALA A 54 5.11 2.99 7.49
C ALA A 54 4.10 3.72 8.40
N VAL A 55 2.98 3.09 8.76
CA VAL A 55 2.00 3.65 9.71
C VAL A 55 2.63 3.89 11.09
N ARG A 56 3.40 2.93 11.62
CA ARG A 56 4.11 3.11 12.90
C ARG A 56 5.13 4.24 12.84
N LEU A 57 5.93 4.31 11.77
CA LEU A 57 6.89 5.40 11.56
C LEU A 57 6.18 6.75 11.52
N PHE A 58 5.02 6.83 10.86
CA PHE A 58 4.21 8.05 10.81
C PHE A 58 3.79 8.50 12.21
N ASP A 59 3.28 7.57 13.04
CA ASP A 59 2.78 7.86 14.38
C ASP A 59 3.90 8.31 15.34
N GLU A 60 5.03 7.60 15.30
CA GLU A 60 6.22 7.96 16.08
C GLU A 60 6.76 9.34 15.68
N SER A 61 6.83 9.60 14.37
CA SER A 61 7.30 10.88 13.82
C SER A 61 6.37 12.05 14.16
N PHE A 62 5.05 11.81 14.16
CA PHE A 62 4.06 12.79 14.60
C PHE A 62 4.23 13.13 16.08
N ASN A 63 4.40 12.13 16.93
CA ASN A 63 4.63 12.34 18.37
C ASN A 63 5.93 13.12 18.62
N GLU A 64 6.99 12.83 17.87
CA GLU A 64 8.25 13.58 17.92
C GLU A 64 8.04 15.05 17.55
N TYR A 65 7.39 15.30 16.40
CA TYR A 65 7.09 16.64 15.92
C TYR A 65 6.23 17.45 16.91
N ALA A 66 5.20 16.83 17.48
CA ALA A 66 4.32 17.48 18.46
C ALA A 66 5.08 17.89 19.73
N ARG A 67 5.95 17.01 20.25
CA ARG A 67 6.81 17.32 21.42
C ARG A 67 7.78 18.45 21.11
N ALA A 68 8.41 18.43 19.94
CA ALA A 68 9.34 19.46 19.50
C ALA A 68 8.66 20.83 19.41
N THR A 69 7.43 20.87 18.86
CA THR A 69 6.61 22.09 18.79
C THR A 69 6.31 22.65 20.18
N ILE A 70 5.91 21.80 21.14
CA ILE A 70 5.61 22.24 22.52
C ILE A 70 6.87 22.78 23.23
N THR A 71 8.03 22.16 22.98
CA THR A 71 9.30 22.52 23.61
C THR A 71 10.08 23.61 22.86
N ASN A 72 9.55 24.11 21.74
CA ASN A 72 10.22 25.03 20.84
C ASN A 72 11.61 24.54 20.40
N THR A 73 11.73 23.25 20.10
CA THR A 73 12.95 22.60 19.60
C THR A 73 12.80 22.14 18.16
N THR A 74 13.93 21.90 17.48
CA THR A 74 13.94 21.36 16.11
C THR A 74 13.71 19.85 16.12
N SER A 75 12.96 19.33 15.15
CA SER A 75 12.75 17.90 14.94
C SER A 75 12.59 17.58 13.45
N ASP A 76 13.03 16.39 13.06
CA ASP A 76 12.84 15.84 11.72
C ASP A 76 11.48 15.13 11.57
N GLY A 77 10.64 15.15 12.60
CA GLY A 77 9.38 14.41 12.66
C GLY A 77 8.48 14.69 11.46
N LEU A 78 8.32 15.96 11.07
CA LEU A 78 7.52 16.31 9.89
C LEU A 78 8.10 15.69 8.60
N ALA A 79 9.42 15.75 8.41
CA ALA A 79 10.06 15.16 7.24
C ALA A 79 9.89 13.63 7.20
N ARG A 80 10.02 12.97 8.36
CA ARG A 80 9.81 11.51 8.48
C ARG A 80 8.36 11.10 8.26
N MET A 81 7.38 11.91 8.68
CA MET A 81 5.97 11.69 8.35
C MET A 81 5.74 11.70 6.83
N HIS A 82 6.34 12.65 6.11
CA HIS A 82 6.25 12.68 4.64
C HIS A 82 6.95 11.48 3.98
N ILE A 83 8.09 11.03 4.52
CA ILE A 83 8.76 9.80 4.04
C ILE A 83 7.84 8.59 4.21
N ALA A 84 7.27 8.40 5.40
CA ALA A 84 6.33 7.32 5.69
C ALA A 84 5.12 7.33 4.74
N ALA A 85 4.55 8.51 4.47
CA ALA A 85 3.41 8.64 3.56
C ALA A 85 3.78 8.45 2.08
N ARG A 86 5.02 8.70 1.67
CA ARG A 86 5.46 8.37 0.30
C ARG A 86 5.74 6.88 0.16
N ASP A 87 6.35 6.28 1.17
CA ASP A 87 6.61 4.84 1.21
C ASP A 87 5.30 4.03 1.22
N GLY A 88 4.31 4.46 2.01
CA GLY A 88 2.99 3.85 2.02
C GLY A 88 2.31 3.84 0.64
N ALA A 89 2.43 4.92 -0.14
CA ALA A 89 1.89 4.99 -1.49
C ALA A 89 2.54 3.98 -2.44
N VAL A 90 3.87 3.87 -2.39
CA VAL A 90 4.63 2.90 -3.20
C VAL A 90 4.27 1.48 -2.79
N THR A 91 4.15 1.22 -1.49
CA THR A 91 3.78 -0.08 -0.93
C THR A 91 2.38 -0.52 -1.35
N ILE A 92 1.37 0.37 -1.34
CA ILE A 92 0.02 0.06 -1.84
C ILE A 92 0.08 -0.33 -3.32
N TRP A 93 0.84 0.39 -4.14
CA TRP A 93 1.00 0.06 -5.57
C TRP A 93 1.68 -1.30 -5.78
N ASN A 94 2.76 -1.58 -5.04
CA ASN A 94 3.45 -2.87 -5.09
C ASN A 94 2.52 -4.03 -4.68
N PHE A 95 1.74 -3.84 -3.61
CA PHE A 95 0.72 -4.78 -3.17
C PHE A 95 -0.30 -5.04 -4.28
N ALA A 96 -0.82 -3.97 -4.89
CA ALA A 96 -1.76 -4.08 -6.00
C ALA A 96 -1.19 -4.85 -7.19
N LYS A 97 0.06 -4.56 -7.57
CA LYS A 97 0.73 -5.25 -8.67
C LYS A 97 0.99 -6.72 -8.38
N ALA A 98 1.40 -7.06 -7.16
CA ALA A 98 1.53 -8.45 -6.74
C ALA A 98 0.18 -9.19 -6.85
N LEU A 99 -0.92 -8.57 -6.40
CA LEU A 99 -2.25 -9.16 -6.50
C LEU A 99 -2.68 -9.36 -7.96
N GLU A 100 -2.52 -8.35 -8.81
CA GLU A 100 -2.86 -8.44 -10.24
C GLU A 100 -2.04 -9.51 -10.96
N SER A 101 -0.76 -9.65 -10.60
CA SER A 101 0.15 -10.63 -11.17
C SER A 101 -0.11 -12.06 -10.74
N THR A 102 -0.87 -12.33 -9.67
CA THR A 102 -1.23 -13.71 -9.30
C THR A 102 -2.10 -14.38 -10.36
N ALA A 103 -3.09 -13.68 -10.92
CA ALA A 103 -4.13 -14.31 -11.73
C ALA A 103 -3.64 -14.78 -13.11
N ARG A 104 -2.80 -13.99 -13.79
CA ARG A 104 -2.45 -14.27 -15.18
C ARG A 104 -1.64 -15.57 -15.35
N PRO A 105 -0.50 -15.78 -14.67
CA PRO A 105 0.30 -17.01 -14.84
C PRO A 105 -0.49 -18.28 -14.50
N ILE A 106 -1.37 -18.22 -13.48
CA ILE A 106 -2.21 -19.36 -13.11
C ILE A 106 -3.05 -19.83 -14.28
N PHE A 107 -3.79 -18.92 -14.91
CA PHE A 107 -4.78 -19.32 -15.92
C PHE A 107 -4.20 -19.55 -17.31
N THR A 108 -2.96 -19.14 -17.58
CA THR A 108 -2.31 -19.34 -18.89
C THR A 108 -1.16 -20.34 -18.88
N GLU A 109 -0.43 -20.45 -17.78
CA GLU A 109 0.84 -21.19 -17.71
C GLU A 109 0.84 -22.32 -16.68
N CYS A 110 -0.17 -22.38 -15.80
CA CYS A 110 -0.26 -23.41 -14.74
C CYS A 110 -1.68 -24.01 -14.64
N PRO A 111 -2.18 -24.69 -15.70
CA PRO A 111 -3.53 -25.25 -15.72
C PRO A 111 -3.79 -26.27 -14.60
N THR A 112 -2.76 -26.99 -14.14
CA THR A 112 -2.90 -27.93 -13.02
C THR A 112 -3.29 -27.22 -11.73
N LEU A 113 -2.74 -26.03 -11.47
CA LEU A 113 -3.13 -25.23 -10.30
C LEU A 113 -4.47 -24.52 -10.54
N ALA A 114 -4.72 -24.05 -11.76
CA ALA A 114 -5.90 -23.27 -12.12
C ALA A 114 -7.24 -23.93 -11.78
N GLN A 115 -7.31 -25.26 -11.77
CA GLN A 115 -8.52 -26.02 -11.42
C GLN A 115 -8.90 -25.93 -9.93
N TYR A 116 -7.94 -25.62 -9.06
CA TYR A 116 -8.14 -25.51 -7.61
C TYR A 116 -8.39 -24.08 -7.15
N VAL A 117 -8.09 -23.09 -8.00
CA VAL A 117 -8.17 -21.67 -7.65
C VAL A 117 -9.60 -21.15 -7.81
N ASP A 118 -10.15 -20.58 -6.74
CA ASP A 118 -11.44 -19.89 -6.77
C ASP A 118 -11.30 -18.51 -7.43
N ARG A 119 -11.64 -18.46 -8.72
CA ARG A 119 -11.64 -17.24 -9.53
C ARG A 119 -12.55 -16.14 -8.95
N LYS A 120 -13.65 -16.50 -8.29
CA LYS A 120 -14.58 -15.52 -7.71
C LYS A 120 -13.93 -14.81 -6.54
N GLN A 121 -13.19 -15.53 -5.70
CA GLN A 121 -12.45 -14.95 -4.57
C GLN A 121 -11.32 -14.02 -5.04
N LEU A 122 -10.52 -14.41 -6.03
CA LEU A 122 -9.50 -13.51 -6.62
C LEU A 122 -10.12 -12.23 -7.19
N LYS A 123 -11.25 -12.34 -7.88
CA LYS A 123 -11.97 -11.18 -8.40
C LYS A 123 -12.52 -10.30 -7.27
N ALA A 124 -13.01 -10.90 -6.18
CA ALA A 124 -13.49 -10.18 -5.01
C ALA A 124 -12.35 -9.43 -4.31
N ALA A 125 -11.17 -10.05 -4.14
CA ALA A 125 -9.98 -9.40 -3.60
C ALA A 125 -9.56 -8.17 -4.43
N ASN A 126 -9.50 -8.32 -5.77
CA ASN A 126 -9.20 -7.21 -6.68
C ASN A 126 -10.25 -6.09 -6.62
N LYS A 127 -11.53 -6.45 -6.52
CA LYS A 127 -12.61 -5.47 -6.34
C LYS A 127 -12.44 -4.70 -5.04
N LEU A 128 -12.14 -5.40 -3.93
CA LEU A 128 -11.92 -4.78 -2.63
C LEU A 128 -10.72 -3.82 -2.64
N LEU A 129 -9.62 -4.20 -3.29
CA LEU A 129 -8.45 -3.34 -3.51
C LEU A 129 -8.86 -2.03 -4.20
N ARG A 130 -9.60 -2.12 -5.31
CA ARG A 130 -10.04 -0.94 -6.09
C ARG A 130 -11.06 -0.08 -5.34
N GLN A 131 -11.82 -0.66 -4.42
CA GLN A 131 -12.74 0.09 -3.56
C GLN A 131 -12.00 0.86 -2.47
N LEU A 132 -11.00 0.23 -1.83
CA LEU A 132 -10.24 0.84 -0.73
C LEU A 132 -9.19 1.83 -1.24
N PHE A 133 -8.57 1.54 -2.39
CA PHE A 133 -7.49 2.33 -2.98
C PHE A 133 -7.77 2.59 -4.47
N PRO A 134 -8.79 3.40 -4.81
CA PRO A 134 -9.19 3.59 -6.21
C PRO A 134 -8.08 4.16 -7.09
N ASP A 135 -7.22 5.02 -6.53
CA ASP A 135 -6.21 5.79 -7.25
C ASP A 135 -4.76 5.36 -6.94
N PHE A 136 -4.53 4.09 -6.53
CA PHE A 136 -3.20 3.67 -6.08
C PHE A 136 -2.09 3.87 -7.14
N ALA A 137 -2.43 3.77 -8.43
CA ALA A 137 -1.46 3.92 -9.51
C ALA A 137 -1.05 5.38 -9.71
N GLU A 138 -2.04 6.27 -9.74
CA GLU A 138 -1.89 7.71 -9.88
C GLU A 138 -1.17 8.29 -8.67
N ILE A 139 -1.48 7.83 -7.46
CA ILE A 139 -0.76 8.24 -6.24
C ILE A 139 0.71 7.83 -6.35
N ARG A 140 1.03 6.60 -6.74
CA ARG A 140 2.42 6.17 -6.93
C ARG A 140 3.15 7.01 -7.98
N HIS A 141 2.51 7.30 -9.13
CA HIS A 141 3.11 8.17 -10.15
C HIS A 141 3.38 9.57 -9.60
N SER A 142 2.44 10.14 -8.86
CA SER A 142 2.59 11.46 -8.27
C SER A 142 3.77 11.55 -7.26
N VAL A 143 4.12 10.44 -6.61
CA VAL A 143 5.24 10.34 -5.67
C VAL A 143 6.58 10.11 -6.38
N GLY A 144 6.58 9.35 -7.47
CA GLY A 144 7.77 8.98 -8.25
C GLY A 144 8.23 10.08 -9.23
N HIS A 145 7.32 10.95 -9.66
CA HIS A 145 7.54 11.92 -10.75
C HIS A 145 7.46 13.37 -10.26
N ALA A 146 7.97 13.66 -9.05
CA ALA A 146 7.80 14.97 -8.41
C ALA A 146 8.36 16.16 -9.24
N GLN A 147 9.40 15.92 -10.04
CA GLN A 147 9.99 16.94 -10.92
C GLN A 147 9.14 17.17 -12.18
N GLU A 148 8.64 16.11 -12.81
CA GLU A 148 7.71 16.18 -13.96
C GLU A 148 6.44 16.96 -13.58
N LEU A 149 5.90 16.73 -12.37
CA LEU A 149 4.76 17.50 -11.85
C LEU A 149 5.02 19.00 -11.75
N ARG A 150 6.29 19.42 -11.62
CA ARG A 150 6.67 20.83 -11.58
C ARG A 150 6.78 21.42 -12.98
N GLU A 151 7.33 20.67 -13.92
CA GLU A 151 7.50 21.08 -15.31
C GLU A 151 6.15 21.19 -16.02
N GLU A 152 5.24 20.25 -15.72
CA GLU A 152 3.88 20.20 -16.29
C GLU A 152 2.82 20.69 -15.29
N ALA A 153 3.13 21.69 -14.45
CA ALA A 153 2.26 22.13 -13.35
C ALA A 153 0.80 22.37 -13.78
N THR A 154 0.57 23.01 -14.92
CA THR A 154 -0.78 23.31 -15.45
C THR A 154 -1.62 22.06 -15.73
N LYS A 155 -0.99 20.95 -16.15
CA LYS A 155 -1.66 19.65 -16.40
C LYS A 155 -2.10 18.97 -15.11
N HIS A 156 -1.36 19.22 -14.03
CA HIS A 156 -1.57 18.57 -12.75
C HIS A 156 -2.36 19.41 -11.75
N GLN A 157 -2.64 20.67 -12.06
CA GLN A 157 -3.48 21.53 -11.22
C GLN A 157 -4.94 21.05 -11.20
N VAL A 158 -5.56 21.12 -10.02
CA VAL A 158 -7.00 20.90 -9.84
C VAL A 158 -7.70 22.25 -9.68
N ASP A 159 -8.86 22.41 -10.32
CA ASP A 159 -9.76 23.55 -10.06
C ASP A 159 -10.41 23.37 -8.69
N GLY A 160 -10.50 24.44 -7.92
CA GLY A 160 -11.20 24.45 -6.64
C GLY A 160 -11.16 25.80 -5.98
N THR A 161 -11.83 25.91 -4.85
CA THR A 161 -11.81 27.11 -4.04
C THR A 161 -10.67 27.07 -3.02
N VAL A 162 -10.19 28.24 -2.59
CA VAL A 162 -9.20 28.33 -1.50
C VAL A 162 -9.72 27.66 -0.22
N GLY A 163 -11.02 27.78 0.08
CA GLY A 163 -11.64 27.15 1.24
C GLY A 163 -11.51 25.63 1.21
N GLU A 164 -11.94 24.99 0.13
CA GLU A 164 -11.88 23.51 -0.02
C GLU A 164 -10.46 22.94 0.19
N MET A 165 -9.44 23.68 -0.26
CA MET A 165 -8.05 23.23 -0.19
C MET A 165 -7.39 23.55 1.15
N PHE A 166 -7.80 24.64 1.80
CA PHE A 166 -7.28 25.10 3.07
C PHE A 166 -8.43 25.24 4.07
N PRO A 167 -8.79 24.17 4.79
CA PRO A 167 -9.91 24.18 5.73
C PRO A 167 -9.87 25.31 6.76
N THR A 168 -8.66 25.73 7.17
CA THR A 168 -8.42 26.85 8.08
C THR A 168 -8.89 28.21 7.54
N LEU A 169 -9.10 28.32 6.24
CA LEU A 169 -9.56 29.53 5.55
C LEU A 169 -11.05 29.50 5.21
N HIS A 170 -11.83 28.50 5.64
CA HIS A 170 -13.26 28.40 5.31
C HIS A 170 -14.08 29.65 5.69
N ALA A 171 -13.71 30.36 6.76
CA ALA A 171 -14.36 31.59 7.18
C ALA A 171 -13.71 32.87 6.61
N HIS A 172 -12.62 32.74 5.86
CA HIS A 172 -11.89 33.86 5.30
C HIS A 172 -12.60 34.39 4.03
N PRO A 173 -12.58 35.70 3.72
CA PRO A 173 -13.18 36.24 2.49
C PRO A 173 -12.62 35.61 1.20
N LEU A 174 -11.39 35.07 1.25
CA LEU A 174 -10.79 34.37 0.12
C LEU A 174 -11.31 32.94 -0.06
N ALA A 175 -12.08 32.38 0.87
CA ALA A 175 -12.54 30.99 0.84
C ALA A 175 -13.25 30.63 -0.46
N THR A 176 -13.97 31.58 -1.06
CA THR A 176 -14.78 31.39 -2.28
C THR A 176 -14.01 31.70 -3.57
N VAL A 177 -12.76 32.16 -3.48
CA VAL A 177 -11.93 32.46 -4.65
C VAL A 177 -11.60 31.17 -5.38
N GLN A 178 -12.05 31.09 -6.64
CA GLN A 178 -11.70 30.01 -7.56
C GLN A 178 -10.24 30.12 -7.95
N THR A 179 -9.53 29.00 -7.91
CA THR A 179 -8.11 28.94 -8.22
C THR A 179 -7.71 27.56 -8.73
N LYS A 180 -6.57 27.52 -9.42
CA LYS A 180 -5.91 26.28 -9.85
C LYS A 180 -4.78 25.98 -8.90
N ILE A 181 -4.85 24.85 -8.21
CA ILE A 181 -3.88 24.51 -7.16
C ILE A 181 -3.15 23.23 -7.54
N LEU A 182 -1.83 23.25 -7.37
CA LEU A 182 -0.97 22.09 -7.45
C LEU A 182 -0.63 21.65 -6.01
N ILE A 183 -1.22 20.56 -5.54
CA ILE A 183 -0.94 19.99 -4.22
C ILE A 183 0.15 18.96 -4.38
N ARG A 184 1.28 19.11 -3.69
CA ARG A 184 2.40 18.17 -3.75
C ARG A 184 2.78 17.69 -2.37
N ASN A 185 2.91 16.37 -2.23
CA ASN A 185 3.37 15.73 -0.99
C ASN A 185 2.71 16.33 0.27
N SER A 186 1.41 16.61 0.23
CA SER A 186 0.72 17.30 1.33
C SER A 186 0.15 16.28 2.31
N LEU A 187 0.23 16.60 3.60
CA LEU A 187 -0.37 15.83 4.68
C LEU A 187 -1.41 16.69 5.39
N HIS A 188 -2.61 16.14 5.53
CA HIS A 188 -3.67 16.73 6.34
C HIS A 188 -4.19 15.67 7.31
N GLY A 189 -3.80 15.77 8.58
CA GLY A 189 -3.97 14.68 9.53
C GLY A 189 -3.24 13.43 9.03
N ARG A 190 -3.97 12.32 8.84
CA ARG A 190 -3.45 11.06 8.29
C ARG A 190 -3.62 10.92 6.77
N THR A 191 -4.27 11.90 6.13
CA THR A 191 -4.53 11.84 4.69
C THR A 191 -3.35 12.39 3.92
N PHE A 192 -2.72 11.53 3.11
CA PHE A 192 -1.75 11.96 2.10
C PHE A 192 -2.49 12.45 0.86
N ARG A 193 -2.07 13.60 0.33
CA ARG A 193 -2.72 14.30 -0.78
C ARG A 193 -1.69 14.70 -1.82
N ASN A 194 -2.02 14.44 -3.08
CA ASN A 194 -1.25 14.90 -4.23
C ASN A 194 -2.20 15.18 -5.40
N THR A 195 -1.86 16.10 -6.28
CA THR A 195 -2.62 16.32 -7.52
C THR A 195 -1.93 15.64 -8.69
N PHE A 196 -2.68 14.86 -9.46
CA PHE A 196 -2.18 14.13 -10.62
C PHE A 196 -3.26 14.14 -11.72
N GLU A 197 -2.87 14.43 -12.96
CA GLU A 197 -3.77 14.59 -14.12
C GLU A 197 -5.07 15.37 -13.82
N GLY A 198 -4.92 16.58 -13.27
CA GLY A 198 -6.04 17.46 -12.96
C GLY A 198 -6.98 16.99 -11.85
N ARG A 199 -6.60 15.98 -11.07
CA ARG A 199 -7.42 15.41 -9.99
C ARG A 199 -6.66 15.35 -8.68
N LEU A 200 -7.37 15.63 -7.58
CA LEU A 200 -6.87 15.39 -6.23
C LEU A 200 -6.88 13.88 -5.96
N ARG A 201 -5.72 13.33 -5.63
CA ARG A 201 -5.52 11.93 -5.28
C ARG A 201 -5.17 11.83 -3.82
N THR A 202 -5.81 10.89 -3.14
CA THR A 202 -5.67 10.76 -1.68
C THR A 202 -5.68 9.33 -1.23
N TYR A 203 -4.96 9.05 -0.15
CA TYR A 203 -5.16 7.84 0.64
C TYR A 203 -4.84 8.14 2.10
N GLU A 204 -5.24 7.23 2.99
CA GLU A 204 -5.03 7.37 4.43
C GLU A 204 -3.85 6.52 4.91
N VAL A 205 -2.93 7.14 5.64
CA VAL A 205 -1.83 6.45 6.32
C VAL A 205 -2.32 6.01 7.69
N SER A 206 -3.10 4.93 7.79
CA SER A 206 -3.74 4.53 9.06
C SER A 206 -3.82 3.02 9.29
N SER A 207 -4.08 2.63 10.54
CA SER A 207 -4.33 1.25 10.93
C SER A 207 -5.53 0.63 10.21
N ASP A 208 -6.54 1.43 9.84
CA ASP A 208 -7.68 0.96 9.06
C ASP A 208 -7.27 0.59 7.64
N SER A 209 -6.33 1.33 7.03
CA SER A 209 -5.73 0.98 5.75
C SER A 209 -4.89 -0.31 5.86
N VAL A 210 -4.18 -0.52 6.97
CA VAL A 210 -3.48 -1.80 7.25
C VAL A 210 -4.48 -2.96 7.35
N ALA A 211 -5.58 -2.77 8.08
CA ALA A 211 -6.64 -3.76 8.18
C ALA A 211 -7.31 -4.01 6.82
N GLY A 212 -7.45 -2.98 5.98
CA GLY A 212 -7.88 -3.08 4.59
C GLY A 212 -6.97 -3.99 3.75
N LEU A 213 -5.66 -3.74 3.77
CA LEU A 213 -4.68 -4.57 3.05
C LEU A 213 -4.68 -6.03 3.54
N ASN A 214 -4.79 -6.25 4.85
CA ASN A 214 -4.93 -7.60 5.41
C ASN A 214 -6.20 -8.30 4.92
N ARG A 215 -7.36 -7.63 4.92
CA ARG A 215 -8.60 -8.20 4.37
C ARG A 215 -8.47 -8.58 2.89
N ILE A 216 -7.79 -7.76 2.09
CA ILE A 216 -7.55 -8.07 0.67
C ILE A 216 -6.62 -9.29 0.53
N LYS A 217 -5.53 -9.33 1.30
CA LYS A 217 -4.58 -10.45 1.35
C LYS A 217 -5.29 -11.75 1.74
N ASP A 218 -6.09 -11.72 2.81
CA ASP A 218 -6.81 -12.89 3.30
C ASP A 218 -7.84 -13.39 2.27
N ALA A 219 -8.54 -12.48 1.60
CA ALA A 219 -9.43 -12.83 0.49
C ALA A 219 -8.69 -13.45 -0.71
N ALA A 220 -7.47 -12.95 -1.00
CA ALA A 220 -6.62 -13.55 -2.03
C ALA A 220 -6.15 -14.95 -1.62
N TYR A 221 -5.78 -15.17 -0.35
CA TYR A 221 -5.36 -16.48 0.16
C TYR A 221 -6.51 -17.49 0.17
N ALA A 222 -7.72 -17.05 0.52
CA ALA A 222 -8.92 -17.88 0.47
C ALA A 222 -9.17 -18.46 -0.93
N ALA A 223 -8.73 -17.76 -1.99
CA ALA A 223 -8.85 -18.27 -3.36
C ALA A 223 -8.02 -19.53 -3.63
N PHE A 224 -7.01 -19.81 -2.81
CA PHE A 224 -6.11 -20.96 -2.93
C PHE A 224 -6.34 -22.02 -1.85
N ALA A 225 -7.40 -21.90 -1.04
CA ALA A 225 -7.65 -22.81 0.08
C ALA A 225 -7.80 -24.28 -0.31
N ASN A 226 -8.18 -24.56 -1.57
CA ASN A 226 -8.35 -25.92 -2.10
C ASN A 226 -7.10 -26.42 -2.85
N CYS A 227 -6.02 -25.65 -2.91
CA CYS A 227 -4.81 -26.06 -3.63
C CYS A 227 -4.06 -27.15 -2.83
N PRO A 228 -3.52 -28.18 -3.49
CA PRO A 228 -2.70 -29.19 -2.83
C PRO A 228 -1.51 -28.55 -2.11
N SER A 229 -1.36 -28.86 -0.82
CA SER A 229 -0.23 -28.36 -0.01
C SER A 229 0.88 -29.40 0.12
N VAL A 230 2.11 -28.92 0.30
CA VAL A 230 3.31 -29.78 0.48
C VAL A 230 3.17 -30.73 1.68
N HIS A 231 2.32 -30.40 2.65
CA HIS A 231 2.13 -31.16 3.89
C HIS A 231 1.05 -32.24 3.83
N GLN A 232 0.35 -32.39 2.69
CA GLN A 232 -0.72 -33.37 2.52
C GLN A 232 -0.33 -34.55 1.61
N ALA A 233 0.94 -34.64 1.20
CA ALA A 233 1.48 -35.71 0.36
C ALA A 233 2.15 -36.82 1.16
#